data_AF-A0A3R6R1A2-F1
#
_entry.id   AF-A0A3R6R1A2-F1
#
_cell.length_a   1.000
_cell.length_b   1.000
_cell.length_c   1.000
_cell.angle_alpha   90.00
_cell.angle_beta   90.00
_cell.angle_gamma   90.00
#
_symmetry.space_group_name_H-M   'P 1'
#
loop_
_entity.id
_entity.type
_entity.pdbx_description
1 polymer ?
#
loop_
_entity_poly.entity_id
_entity_poly.type
_entity_poly.pdbx_seq_one_letter_code
_entity_poly.pdbx_strand_id
1 'polypeptide(L)' 'MEIKITPRKPDEVGGYLMMPLVANVPNGRKGWKIVKCPECGAACWYRPEQEKARAIAVCTMCALKHGFGR' A
#
# COMPACT_ATOMS: atom_id res chain seq x y z
N MET A 1 -13.84 -10.81 20.50
CA MET A 1 -12.77 -11.35 19.63
C MET A 1 -11.47 -10.74 20.12
N GLU A 2 -10.54 -11.56 20.60
CA GLU A 2 -9.22 -11.06 21.05
C GLU A 2 -8.31 -10.99 19.82
N ILE A 3 -8.16 -9.79 19.26
CA ILE A 3 -7.34 -9.58 18.06
C ILE A 3 -5.89 -9.38 18.51
N LYS A 4 -5.06 -10.42 18.36
CA LYS A 4 -3.62 -10.34 18.64
C LYS A 4 -2.90 -9.71 17.44
N ILE A 5 -2.78 -8.38 17.47
CA ILE A 5 -2.00 -7.62 16.48
C ILE A 5 -0.52 -7.79 16.83
N THR A 6 0.23 -8.45 15.95
CA THR A 6 1.69 -8.57 16.07
C THR A 6 2.36 -7.96 14.83
N PRO A 7 3.59 -7.44 14.94
CA PRO A 7 4.33 -6.95 13.77
C PRO A 7 4.50 -8.05 12.72
N ARG A 8 4.37 -7.67 11.45
CA ARG A 8 4.60 -8.58 10.31
C ARG A 8 6.03 -9.10 10.32
N LYS A 9 6.21 -10.40 10.09
CA LYS A 9 7.55 -11.00 9.99
C LYS A 9 8.16 -10.75 8.59
N PRO A 10 9.50 -10.70 8.45
CA PRO A 10 10.15 -10.46 7.15
C PRO A 10 9.90 -11.55 6.10
N ASP A 11 9.70 -12.78 6.55
CA ASP A 11 9.45 -13.98 5.74
C ASP A 11 7.99 -14.11 5.27
N GLU A 12 7.06 -13.34 5.84
CA GLU A 12 5.65 -13.37 5.47
C GLU A 12 5.43 -12.76 4.07
N VAL A 13 4.95 -13.58 3.14
CA VAL A 13 4.61 -13.21 1.76
C VAL A 13 3.11 -12.96 1.60
N GLY A 14 2.74 -12.04 0.71
CA GLY A 14 1.36 -11.74 0.35
C GLY A 14 0.76 -10.51 1.03
N GLY A 15 -0.56 -10.39 0.98
CA GLY A 15 -1.29 -9.22 1.45
C GLY A 15 -1.10 -7.97 0.57
N TYR A 16 -1.79 -6.90 0.95
CA TYR A 16 -1.79 -5.64 0.22
C TYR A 16 -0.96 -4.59 0.93
N LEU A 17 -0.21 -3.84 0.13
CA LEU A 17 0.54 -2.70 0.57
C LEU A 17 -0.11 -1.43 0.02
N MET A 18 -0.76 -0.70 0.91
CA MET A 18 -1.44 0.56 0.59
C MET A 18 -0.45 1.69 0.27
N MET A 19 -0.63 2.24 -0.92
CA MET A 19 0.05 3.44 -1.43
C MET A 19 -0.88 4.65 -1.32
N PRO A 20 -0.44 5.76 -0.70
CA PRO A 20 -1.23 7.00 -0.64
C PRO A 20 -1.46 7.57 -2.04
N LEU A 21 -2.69 8.00 -2.34
CA LEU A 21 -2.99 8.66 -3.60
C LEU A 21 -2.39 10.07 -3.61
N VAL A 22 -1.82 10.48 -4.75
CA VAL A 22 -1.29 11.84 -4.93
C VAL A 22 -2.40 12.89 -4.76
N ALA A 23 -3.63 12.57 -5.19
CA ALA A 23 -4.80 13.43 -5.00
C ALA A 23 -5.06 13.80 -3.53
N ASN A 24 -4.75 12.90 -2.59
CA ASN A 24 -4.95 13.14 -1.15
C ASN A 24 -3.71 13.74 -0.49
N VAL A 25 -2.53 13.54 -1.07
CA VAL A 25 -1.24 14.00 -0.54
C VAL A 25 -0.45 14.66 -1.67
N PRO A 26 -0.77 15.92 -2.06
CA PRO A 26 -0.20 16.53 -3.27
C PRO A 26 1.31 16.76 -3.18
N ASN A 27 1.85 17.07 -2.00
CA ASN A 27 3.27 17.39 -1.82
C ASN A 27 4.17 16.17 -1.53
N GLY A 28 3.60 14.98 -1.29
CA GLY A 28 4.36 13.78 -0.93
C GLY A 28 5.27 13.95 0.31
N ARG A 29 6.29 13.10 0.45
CA ARG A 29 7.37 13.24 1.43
C ARG A 29 8.72 12.95 0.77
N LYS A 30 9.82 13.39 1.41
CA LYS A 30 11.18 13.17 0.90
C LYS A 30 11.44 11.67 0.72
N GLY A 31 11.88 11.28 -0.48
CA GLY A 31 12.16 9.88 -0.84
C GLY A 31 10.96 9.10 -1.36
N TRP A 32 9.75 9.69 -1.41
CA TRP A 32 8.60 9.05 -2.05
C TRP A 32 8.69 9.21 -3.57
N LYS A 33 8.41 8.13 -4.29
CA LYS A 33 8.38 8.10 -5.76
C LYS A 33 6.92 8.09 -6.22
N ILE A 34 6.61 8.80 -7.30
CA ILE A 34 5.28 8.69 -7.92
C ILE A 34 5.25 7.43 -8.77
N VAL A 35 4.30 6.55 -8.51
CA VAL A 35 4.03 5.34 -9.29
C VAL A 35 2.54 5.28 -9.65
N LYS A 36 2.19 4.46 -10.63
CA LYS A 36 0.78 4.21 -10.96
C LYS A 36 0.31 2.96 -10.21
N CYS A 37 -0.91 3.01 -9.68
CA CYS A 37 -1.56 1.83 -9.13
C CYS A 37 -1.74 0.78 -10.23
N PRO A 38 -1.34 -0.49 -10.02
CA PRO A 38 -1.46 -1.53 -11.05
C PRO A 38 -2.91 -1.89 -11.38
N GLU A 39 -3.86 -1.60 -10.50
CA GLU A 39 -5.28 -1.93 -10.73
C GLU A 39 -6.10 -0.81 -11.35
N CYS A 40 -5.94 0.42 -10.85
CA CYS A 40 -6.78 1.54 -11.29
C CYS A 40 -6.01 2.62 -12.06
N GLY A 41 -4.69 2.49 -12.21
CA GLY A 41 -3.85 3.45 -12.92
C GLY A 41 -3.63 4.80 -12.23
N ALA A 42 -4.26 5.04 -11.06
CA ALA A 42 -4.14 6.30 -10.34
C ALA A 42 -2.71 6.57 -9.86
N ALA A 43 -2.31 7.84 -9.89
CA ALA A 43 -1.01 8.28 -9.36
C ALA A 43 -0.98 8.13 -7.83
N CYS A 44 -0.01 7.36 -7.35
CA CYS A 44 0.18 7.04 -5.95
C CYS A 44 1.64 7.24 -5.55
N TRP A 45 1.87 7.41 -4.25
CA TRP A 45 3.20 7.50 -3.68
C TRP A 45 3.72 6.13 -3.27
N TYR A 46 4.85 5.74 -3.83
CA TYR A 46 5.64 4.60 -3.43
C TYR A 46 6.71 5.04 -2.43
N ARG A 47 6.78 4.35 -1.30
CA ARG A 47 7.65 4.66 -0.17
C ARG A 47 8.83 3.67 -0.17
N PRO A 48 10.04 4.10 0.19
CA PRO A 48 11.22 3.24 0.16
C PRO A 48 11.10 2.04 1.11
N GLU A 49 10.36 2.15 2.22
CA GLU A 49 10.14 1.03 3.14
C GLU A 49 9.35 -0.12 2.51
N GLN A 50 8.64 0.14 1.41
CA GLN A 50 7.81 -0.83 0.70
C GLN A 50 8.64 -1.78 -0.18
N GLU A 51 9.86 -1.41 -0.56
CA GLU A 51 10.73 -2.27 -1.39
C GLU A 51 11.10 -3.57 -0.66
N LYS A 52 11.12 -3.54 0.68
CA LYS A 52 11.42 -4.71 1.52
C LYS A 52 10.22 -5.64 1.73
N ALA A 53 9.02 -5.18 1.42
CA ALA A 53 7.81 -5.93 1.67
C ALA A 53 7.46 -6.81 0.47
N ARG A 54 7.30 -8.12 0.70
CA ARG A 54 6.85 -9.08 -0.31
C ARG A 54 5.32 -9.08 -0.40
N ALA A 55 4.74 -7.95 -0.81
CA ALA A 55 3.30 -7.69 -0.85
C ALA A 55 2.89 -6.97 -2.14
N ILE A 56 1.62 -7.09 -2.52
CA ILE A 56 1.09 -6.41 -3.72
C ILE A 56 0.82 -4.95 -3.38
N ALA A 57 1.59 -4.03 -3.98
CA ALA A 57 1.42 -2.60 -3.76
C ALA A 57 0.28 -2.04 -4.61
N VAL A 58 -0.78 -1.56 -3.95
CA VAL A 58 -1.98 -0.98 -4.59
C VAL A 58 -2.36 0.32 -3.90
N CYS A 59 -3.16 1.16 -4.55
CA CYS A 59 -3.63 2.39 -3.90
C CYS A 59 -4.53 2.04 -2.70
N THR A 60 -4.61 2.95 -1.71
CA THR A 60 -5.44 2.73 -0.52
C THR A 60 -6.88 2.35 -0.88
N MET A 61 -7.46 2.96 -1.91
CA MET A 61 -8.83 2.64 -2.35
C MET A 61 -8.96 1.21 -2.90
N CYS A 62 -7.98 0.74 -3.68
CA CYS A 62 -7.96 -0.64 -4.18
C CYS A 62 -7.75 -1.64 -3.04
N ALA A 63 -6.81 -1.38 -2.14
CA ALA A 63 -6.59 -2.22 -0.96
C ALA A 63 -7.87 -2.39 -0.13
N LEU A 64 -8.60 -1.29 0.09
CA LEU A 64 -9.88 -1.33 0.81
C LEU A 64 -10.93 -2.12 0.03
N LYS A 65 -11.06 -1.95 -1.29
CA LYS A 65 -11.99 -2.75 -2.10
C LYS A 65 -11.74 -4.26 -1.96
N HIS A 66 -10.49 -4.69 -1.99
CA HIS A 66 -10.13 -6.10 -1.75
C HIS A 66 -10.44 -6.57 -0.34
N GLY A 67 -10.19 -5.73 0.66
CA GLY A 67 -10.46 -6.06 2.07
C GLY A 67 -11.94 -6.10 2.44
N PHE A 68 -12.77 -5.29 1.77
CA PHE A 68 -14.21 -5.19 2.03
C PHE A 68 -15.07 -6.21 1.26
N GLY A 69 -14.47 -7.08 0.43
CA GLY A 69 -15.16 -8.22 -0.19
C GLY A 69 -16.41 -7.85 -0.97
N ARG A 70 -16.27 -7.01 -2.02
CA ARG A 70 -17.33 -6.82 -3.02
C ARG A 70 -16.89 -7.29 -4.38
#